data_AF-A0A7G7KHF7-F1
#
_entry.id   AF-A0A7G7KHF7-F1
#
_cell.length_a   1.000
_cell.length_b   1.000
_cell.length_c   1.000
_cell.angle_alpha   90.00
_cell.angle_beta   90.00
_cell.angle_gamma   90.00
#
_symmetry.space_group_name_H-M   'P 1'
#
loop_
_entity.id
_entity.type
_entity.pdbx_description
1 polymer ?
#
loop_
_entity_poly.entity_id
_entity_poly.type
_entity_poly.pdbx_seq_one_letter_code
_entity_poly.pdbx_strand_id
1 'polypeptide(L)'
;MTTNRLLLTNAAGLLLLGWGPAFPATPNQPAPPAIGRLQTLSKSCEYRLEGGHQGPCALVELVRKGPELLFVRFTGSGPDKGSNRQLSFVAITSAEAMPLHCESGVCKLLAQPWQGAVSSAAESSSDRLGLAEGIPRAWPVSGRCSIEESILRCQAQLPEGGWLRASAAL
;
A
#
# COMPACT_ATOMS: atom_id res chain seq x y z
N MET A 1 58.49 26.29 -61.12
CA MET A 1 59.65 26.91 -60.43
C MET A 1 59.50 26.58 -58.95
N THR A 2 60.21 25.54 -58.47
CA THR A 2 61.38 25.63 -57.55
C THR A 2 60.95 25.64 -56.06
N THR A 3 61.45 24.87 -55.09
CA THR A 3 62.42 23.77 -54.95
C THR A 3 62.29 23.28 -53.49
N ASN A 4 62.05 21.98 -53.26
CA ASN A 4 62.83 21.07 -52.39
C ASN A 4 63.32 21.51 -50.97
N ARG A 5 63.00 20.74 -49.91
CA ARG A 5 63.90 19.74 -49.27
C ARG A 5 63.41 19.24 -47.89
N LEU A 6 63.77 17.99 -47.64
CA LEU A 6 63.61 17.11 -46.47
C LEU A 6 64.04 17.71 -45.12
N LEU A 7 63.47 17.19 -44.02
CA LEU A 7 64.22 16.49 -42.96
C LEU A 7 63.31 15.70 -42.01
N LEU A 8 63.82 14.53 -41.61
CA LEU A 8 63.22 13.51 -40.76
C LEU A 8 63.05 14.00 -39.32
N THR A 9 62.14 13.37 -38.55
CA THR A 9 62.48 12.75 -37.25
C THR A 9 61.32 11.94 -36.68
N ASN A 10 61.67 10.75 -36.20
CA ASN A 10 60.82 9.81 -35.46
C ASN A 10 60.31 10.42 -34.14
N ALA A 11 59.05 10.13 -33.80
CA ALA A 11 58.66 9.96 -32.41
C ALA A 11 57.53 8.93 -32.36
N ALA A 12 57.89 7.72 -31.92
CA ALA A 12 56.96 6.65 -31.61
C ALA A 12 56.01 7.11 -30.51
N GLY A 13 54.78 7.45 -30.88
CA GLY A 13 53.68 7.62 -29.93
C GLY A 13 53.19 6.24 -29.51
N LEU A 14 53.56 5.82 -28.29
CA LEU A 14 52.96 4.65 -27.66
C LEU A 14 51.44 4.85 -27.53
N LEU A 15 50.68 4.11 -28.35
CA LEU A 15 49.27 3.85 -28.12
C LEU A 15 49.15 2.97 -26.87
N LEU A 16 48.98 3.59 -25.71
CA LEU A 16 48.48 2.90 -24.52
C LEU A 16 46.99 2.61 -24.75
N LEU A 17 46.71 1.48 -25.40
CA LEU A 17 45.41 0.82 -25.35
C LEU A 17 45.19 0.37 -23.91
N GLY A 18 44.67 1.28 -23.09
CA GLY A 18 44.23 0.98 -21.74
C GLY A 18 43.12 -0.06 -21.79
N TRP A 19 43.48 -1.31 -21.48
CA TRP A 19 42.52 -2.35 -21.10
C TRP A 19 41.98 -2.00 -19.72
N GLY A 20 41.06 -1.02 -19.68
CA GLY A 20 40.23 -0.82 -18.50
C GLY A 20 39.25 -2.00 -18.42
N PRO A 21 39.06 -2.63 -17.24
CA PRO A 21 38.01 -3.63 -17.10
C PRO A 21 36.67 -2.99 -17.46
N ALA A 22 36.01 -3.53 -18.47
CA ALA A 22 34.64 -3.20 -18.78
C ALA A 22 33.79 -3.68 -17.61
N PHE A 23 33.42 -2.77 -16.71
CA PHE A 23 32.44 -3.08 -15.69
C PHE A 23 31.13 -3.39 -16.40
N PRO A 24 30.55 -4.59 -16.21
CA PRO A 24 29.25 -4.90 -16.77
C PRO A 24 28.25 -3.88 -16.24
N ALA A 25 27.50 -3.24 -17.13
CA ALA A 25 26.40 -2.37 -16.76
C ALA A 25 25.46 -3.19 -15.85
N THR A 26 25.22 -2.69 -14.64
CA THR A 26 24.27 -3.30 -13.71
C THR A 26 22.92 -3.41 -14.43
N PRO A 27 22.30 -4.60 -14.49
CA PRO A 27 20.98 -4.73 -15.10
C PRO A 27 20.04 -3.75 -14.40
N ASN A 28 19.23 -3.05 -15.20
CA ASN A 28 18.26 -2.08 -14.73
C ASN A 28 17.40 -2.75 -13.66
N GLN A 29 17.61 -2.40 -12.38
CA GLN A 29 16.86 -3.04 -11.30
C GLN A 29 15.38 -2.72 -11.50
N PRO A 30 14.48 -3.73 -11.41
CA PRO A 30 13.06 -3.47 -11.41
C PRO A 30 12.75 -2.41 -10.37
N ALA A 31 11.91 -1.43 -10.73
CA ALA A 31 11.48 -0.41 -9.78
C ALA A 31 10.98 -1.10 -8.50
N PRO A 32 11.33 -0.59 -7.31
CA PRO A 32 10.88 -1.18 -6.06
C PRO A 32 9.36 -1.31 -6.08
N PRO A 33 8.81 -2.41 -5.54
CA PRO A 33 7.37 -2.62 -5.55
C PRO A 33 6.72 -1.44 -4.82
N ALA A 34 5.65 -0.90 -5.41
CA ALA A 34 4.91 0.24 -4.86
C ALA A 34 4.10 -0.18 -3.61
N ILE A 35 4.81 -0.56 -2.56
CA ILE A 35 4.27 -0.98 -1.26
C ILE A 35 4.36 0.21 -0.32
N GLY A 36 3.34 0.39 0.50
CA GLY A 36 3.34 1.44 1.51
C GLY A 36 2.02 1.57 2.23
N ARG A 37 1.89 2.65 3.01
CA ARG A 37 0.69 2.95 3.77
C ARG A 37 0.31 4.42 3.68
N LEU A 38 -0.98 4.66 3.51
CA LEU A 38 -1.65 5.91 3.85
C LEU A 38 -2.33 5.72 5.21
N GLN A 39 -2.14 6.67 6.12
CA GLN A 39 -2.74 6.65 7.45
C GLN A 39 -3.43 7.99 7.71
N THR A 40 -4.71 7.94 8.09
CA THR A 40 -5.54 9.13 8.34
C THR A 40 -6.20 9.01 9.71
N LEU A 41 -6.24 10.13 10.45
CA LEU A 41 -7.14 10.30 11.58
C LEU A 41 -8.45 10.91 11.09
N SER A 42 -9.55 10.19 11.28
CA SER A 42 -10.87 10.60 10.81
C SER A 42 -11.78 10.98 11.98
N LYS A 43 -12.42 12.14 11.88
CA LYS A 43 -13.44 12.59 12.84
C LYS A 43 -14.82 11.99 12.57
N SER A 44 -15.01 11.44 11.38
CA SER A 44 -16.26 10.82 10.94
C SER A 44 -15.92 9.41 10.49
N CYS A 45 -15.89 8.48 11.45
CA CYS A 45 -15.51 7.09 11.23
C CYS A 45 -16.38 6.18 12.09
N GLU A 46 -16.95 5.17 11.47
CA GLU A 46 -17.75 4.15 12.14
C GLU A 46 -17.50 2.78 11.55
N TYR A 47 -17.67 1.74 12.38
CA TYR A 47 -17.71 0.36 11.92
C TYR A 47 -18.88 -0.39 12.55
N ARG A 48 -19.28 -1.47 11.90
CA ARG A 48 -20.17 -2.50 12.42
C ARG A 48 -19.51 -3.86 12.25
N LEU A 49 -19.28 -4.51 13.39
CA LEU A 49 -18.64 -5.80 13.53
C LEU A 49 -19.64 -6.95 13.40
N GLU A 50 -19.10 -8.16 13.43
CA GLU A 50 -19.81 -9.41 13.66
C GLU A 50 -20.61 -9.36 14.98
N GLY A 51 -21.75 -10.05 15.02
CA GLY A 51 -22.73 -9.91 16.12
C GLY A 51 -23.47 -8.55 16.18
N GLY A 52 -23.22 -7.64 15.23
CA GLY A 52 -23.98 -6.38 15.09
C GLY A 52 -23.47 -5.22 15.95
N HIS A 53 -22.36 -5.39 16.67
CA HIS A 53 -21.76 -4.30 17.44
C HIS A 53 -21.30 -3.15 16.54
N GLN A 54 -21.80 -1.94 16.78
CA GLN A 54 -21.40 -0.72 16.07
C GLN A 54 -20.66 0.22 17.01
N GLY A 55 -19.63 0.89 16.50
CA GLY A 55 -18.84 1.83 17.30
C GLY A 55 -18.10 2.85 16.44
N PRO A 56 -17.66 3.96 17.06
CA PRO A 56 -16.79 4.91 16.39
C PRO A 56 -15.40 4.32 16.17
N CYS A 57 -14.77 4.73 15.08
CA CYS A 57 -13.33 4.58 14.87
C CYS A 57 -12.67 5.96 14.78
N ALA A 58 -11.35 5.97 14.74
CA ALA A 58 -10.58 7.19 14.61
C ALA A 58 -9.41 7.04 13.64
N LEU A 59 -8.79 5.87 13.59
CA LEU A 59 -7.63 5.62 12.75
C LEU A 59 -8.02 4.75 11.56
N VAL A 60 -7.70 5.23 10.36
CA VAL A 60 -7.92 4.54 9.10
C VAL A 60 -6.58 4.35 8.41
N GLU A 61 -6.29 3.11 8.01
CA GLU A 61 -5.09 2.78 7.26
C GLU A 61 -5.46 2.12 5.94
N LEU A 62 -4.89 2.61 4.84
CA LEU A 62 -4.92 1.97 3.53
C LEU A 62 -3.49 1.52 3.23
N VAL A 63 -3.28 0.21 3.14
CA VAL A 63 -1.95 -0.39 2.98
C VAL A 63 -1.89 -1.12 1.65
N ARG A 64 -1.08 -0.60 0.72
CA ARG A 64 -0.80 -1.26 -0.54
C ARG A 64 0.25 -2.34 -0.31
N LYS A 65 -0.10 -3.61 -0.59
CA LYS A 65 0.78 -4.77 -0.42
C LYS A 65 1.33 -5.31 -1.75
N GLY A 66 0.95 -4.69 -2.87
CA GLY A 66 1.40 -5.04 -4.21
C GLY A 66 0.62 -4.26 -5.27
N PRO A 67 0.68 -4.68 -6.54
CA PRO A 67 -0.06 -4.04 -7.62
C PRO A 67 -1.58 -4.08 -7.43
N GLU A 68 -2.12 -5.18 -6.90
CA GLU A 68 -3.56 -5.47 -6.89
C GLU A 68 -4.19 -5.58 -5.50
N LEU A 69 -3.37 -5.56 -4.44
CA LEU A 69 -3.82 -5.83 -3.07
C LEU A 69 -3.80 -4.56 -2.20
N LEU A 70 -4.99 -4.20 -1.73
CA LEU A 70 -5.21 -3.10 -0.79
C LEU A 70 -5.81 -3.62 0.50
N PHE A 71 -5.09 -3.45 1.61
CA PHE A 71 -5.60 -3.71 2.94
C PHE A 71 -6.19 -2.42 3.49
N VAL A 72 -7.40 -2.49 4.01
CA VAL A 72 -8.11 -1.36 4.59
C VAL A 72 -8.39 -1.69 6.04
N ARG A 73 -7.94 -0.85 6.98
CA ARG A 73 -8.12 -1.07 8.41
C ARG A 73 -8.76 0.13 9.08
N PHE A 74 -9.76 -0.15 9.90
CA PHE A 74 -10.42 0.80 10.77
C PHE A 74 -10.11 0.40 12.22
N THR A 75 -9.57 1.33 13.00
CA THR A 75 -9.25 1.13 14.42
C THR A 75 -10.02 2.14 15.26
N GLY A 76 -10.69 1.64 16.29
CA GLY A 76 -11.46 2.44 17.24
C GLY A 76 -11.32 1.91 18.66
N SER A 77 -11.98 2.59 19.59
CA SER A 77 -12.03 2.15 20.98
C SER A 77 -12.82 0.85 21.12
N GLY A 78 -12.36 0.00 22.04
CA GLY A 78 -13.09 -1.17 22.50
C GLY A 78 -14.08 -0.82 23.63
N PRO A 79 -14.76 -1.85 24.19
CA PRO A 79 -15.76 -1.66 25.24
C PRO A 79 -15.18 -1.11 26.55
N ASP A 80 -13.90 -1.40 26.82
CA ASP A 80 -13.19 -0.94 28.00
C ASP A 80 -12.33 0.27 27.69
N LYS A 81 -12.23 1.21 28.62
CA LYS A 81 -11.47 2.46 28.40
C LYS A 81 -10.01 2.14 28.06
N GLY A 82 -9.56 2.45 26.85
CA GLY A 82 -8.19 2.23 26.42
C GLY A 82 -7.95 0.85 25.79
N SER A 83 -8.95 -0.03 25.74
CA SER A 83 -8.94 -1.16 24.81
C SER A 83 -9.30 -0.70 23.40
N ASN A 84 -8.96 -1.51 22.41
CA ASN A 84 -9.09 -1.18 21.00
C ASN A 84 -9.81 -2.31 20.28
N ARG A 85 -10.53 -1.96 19.22
CA ARG A 85 -11.04 -2.91 18.23
C ARG A 85 -10.60 -2.50 16.84
N GLN A 86 -10.36 -3.50 16.01
CA GLN A 86 -10.00 -3.30 14.60
C GLN A 86 -10.91 -4.12 13.71
N LEU A 87 -11.33 -3.49 12.61
CA LEU A 87 -12.00 -4.16 11.50
C LEU A 87 -11.14 -3.94 10.25
N SER A 88 -10.74 -5.02 9.60
CA SER A 88 -9.91 -5.00 8.41
C SER A 88 -10.61 -5.66 7.23
N PHE A 89 -10.37 -5.13 6.03
CA PHE A 89 -10.82 -5.68 4.76
C PHE A 89 -9.62 -5.82 3.82
N VAL A 90 -9.60 -6.87 3.01
CA VAL A 90 -8.67 -7.03 1.89
C VAL A 90 -9.45 -6.83 0.60
N ALA A 91 -9.15 -5.74 -0.09
CA ALA A 91 -9.70 -5.41 -1.38
C ALA A 91 -8.73 -5.77 -2.50
N ILE A 92 -9.28 -6.38 -3.55
CA ILE A 92 -8.61 -6.71 -4.80
C ILE A 92 -9.08 -5.72 -5.86
N THR A 93 -8.15 -5.15 -6.61
CA THR A 93 -8.38 -4.20 -7.70
C THR A 93 -7.30 -4.37 -8.76
N SER A 94 -7.50 -3.88 -9.99
CA SER A 94 -6.43 -3.94 -11.00
C SER A 94 -5.30 -2.96 -10.65
N ALA A 95 -4.11 -3.19 -11.21
CA ALA A 95 -2.97 -2.32 -10.96
C ALA A 95 -3.22 -0.86 -11.38
N GLU A 96 -3.95 -0.66 -12.48
CA GLU A 96 -4.33 0.65 -13.02
C GLU A 96 -5.40 1.34 -12.18
N ALA A 97 -6.25 0.56 -11.52
CA ALA A 97 -7.32 1.05 -10.66
C ALA A 97 -6.88 1.26 -9.20
N MET A 98 -5.63 0.95 -8.83
CA MET A 98 -5.14 1.13 -7.47
C MET A 98 -5.26 2.61 -7.01
N PRO A 99 -5.96 2.91 -5.89
CA PRO A 99 -6.22 4.30 -5.50
C PRO A 99 -5.02 4.97 -4.82
N LEU A 100 -3.94 4.21 -4.57
CA LEU A 100 -2.75 4.67 -3.86
C LEU A 100 -1.52 4.75 -4.76
N HIS A 101 -0.88 5.91 -4.72
CA HIS A 101 0.51 6.08 -5.18
C HIS A 101 1.44 6.05 -3.98
N CYS A 102 2.50 5.24 -4.03
CA CYS A 102 3.38 5.01 -2.89
C CYS A 102 4.84 5.29 -3.26
N GLU A 103 5.50 6.10 -2.44
CA GLU A 103 6.92 6.43 -2.56
C GLU A 103 7.58 6.23 -1.20
N SER A 104 8.68 5.46 -1.17
CA SER A 104 9.45 5.19 0.04
C SER A 104 8.59 4.67 1.21
N GLY A 105 7.59 3.83 0.92
CA GLY A 105 6.69 3.23 1.93
C GLY A 105 5.54 4.13 2.40
N VAL A 106 5.48 5.38 1.96
CA VAL A 106 4.40 6.32 2.28
C VAL A 106 3.48 6.44 1.06
N CYS A 107 2.18 6.26 1.27
CA CYS A 107 1.20 6.39 0.18
C CYS A 107 0.38 7.66 0.29
N LYS A 108 -0.05 8.15 -0.87
CA LYS A 108 -1.05 9.22 -1.04
C LYS A 108 -2.20 8.70 -1.88
N LEU A 109 -3.38 9.26 -1.64
CA LEU A 109 -4.56 8.97 -2.44
C LEU A 109 -4.44 9.67 -3.80
N LEU A 110 -4.55 8.92 -4.89
CA LEU A 110 -4.36 9.40 -6.26
C LEU A 110 -5.67 9.45 -7.06
N ALA A 111 -6.54 8.44 -6.88
CA ALA A 111 -7.75 8.28 -7.70
C ALA A 111 -9.02 8.27 -6.84
N GLN A 112 -9.99 9.09 -7.27
CA GLN A 112 -11.39 9.03 -6.85
C GLN A 112 -12.28 9.36 -8.07
N PRO A 113 -13.44 8.70 -8.25
CA PRO A 113 -13.96 7.60 -7.44
C PRO A 113 -13.15 6.30 -7.63
N TRP A 114 -13.21 5.40 -6.65
CA TRP A 114 -12.59 4.07 -6.70
C TRP A 114 -13.50 2.98 -6.16
N GLN A 115 -13.32 1.75 -6.66
CA GLN A 115 -13.96 0.55 -6.15
C GLN A 115 -13.03 -0.68 -6.23
N GLY A 116 -13.09 -1.55 -5.21
CA GLY A 116 -12.40 -2.84 -5.18
C GLY A 116 -13.29 -3.93 -4.59
N ALA A 117 -13.13 -5.16 -5.08
CA ALA A 117 -13.83 -6.32 -4.57
C ALA A 117 -13.17 -6.80 -3.27
N VAL A 118 -13.94 -7.04 -2.22
CA VAL A 118 -13.39 -7.58 -0.96
C VAL A 118 -13.40 -9.10 -1.01
N SER A 119 -12.26 -9.71 -0.69
CA SER A 119 -12.09 -11.18 -0.64
C SER A 119 -11.92 -11.73 0.77
N SER A 120 -11.50 -10.89 1.71
CA SER A 120 -11.33 -11.27 3.12
C SER A 120 -11.64 -10.10 4.05
N ALA A 121 -12.15 -10.42 5.23
CA ALA A 121 -12.32 -9.47 6.32
C ALA A 121 -11.83 -10.11 7.63
N ALA A 122 -11.41 -9.28 8.58
CA ALA A 122 -10.91 -9.73 9.87
C ALA A 122 -11.23 -8.74 10.99
N GLU A 123 -11.41 -9.28 12.20
CA GLU A 123 -11.62 -8.55 13.42
C GLU A 123 -10.57 -8.93 14.47
N SER A 124 -10.11 -7.93 15.21
CA SER A 124 -9.25 -8.13 16.37
C SER A 124 -9.59 -7.14 17.48
N SER A 125 -9.22 -7.53 18.70
CA SER A 125 -9.32 -6.72 19.90
C SER A 125 -7.98 -6.70 20.62
N SER A 126 -7.69 -5.60 21.30
CA SER A 126 -6.56 -5.51 22.21
C SER A 126 -6.95 -4.80 23.49
N ASP A 127 -6.38 -5.21 24.61
CA ASP A 127 -6.62 -4.63 25.91
C ASP A 127 -5.96 -3.23 26.06
N ARG A 128 -6.01 -2.70 27.28
CA ARG A 128 -5.47 -1.38 27.65
C ARG A 128 -3.95 -1.27 27.53
N LEU A 129 -3.26 -2.41 27.50
CA LEU A 129 -1.82 -2.52 27.36
C LEU A 129 -1.43 -2.76 25.88
N GLY A 130 -2.41 -2.86 24.98
CA GLY A 130 -2.21 -3.19 23.58
C GLY A 130 -1.95 -4.69 23.34
N LEU A 131 -2.24 -5.55 24.33
CA LEU A 131 -2.12 -6.99 24.18
C LEU A 131 -3.36 -7.55 23.50
N ALA A 132 -3.17 -8.49 22.57
CA ALA A 132 -4.28 -9.09 21.85
C ALA A 132 -5.25 -9.80 22.81
N GLU A 133 -6.53 -9.49 22.68
CA GLU A 133 -7.61 -10.15 23.42
C GLU A 133 -8.21 -11.23 22.52
N GLY A 134 -7.90 -12.49 22.82
CA GLY A 134 -8.34 -13.64 22.05
C GLY A 134 -7.64 -13.78 20.69
N ILE A 135 -8.09 -14.75 19.91
CA ILE A 135 -7.58 -14.99 18.56
C ILE A 135 -8.34 -14.07 17.59
N PRO A 136 -7.64 -13.33 16.70
CA PRO A 136 -8.30 -12.58 15.64
C PRO A 136 -9.20 -13.49 14.80
N ARG A 137 -10.43 -13.02 14.53
CA ARG A 137 -11.35 -13.71 13.64
C ARG A 137 -11.12 -13.23 12.22
N ALA A 138 -11.11 -14.15 11.27
CA ALA A 138 -10.95 -13.82 9.86
C ALA A 138 -11.83 -14.73 9.02
N TRP A 139 -12.41 -14.17 7.97
CA TRP A 139 -13.35 -14.86 7.11
C TRP A 139 -12.99 -14.64 5.63
N PRO A 140 -13.14 -15.67 4.79
CA PRO A 140 -13.34 -15.47 3.37
C PRO A 140 -14.73 -14.85 3.17
N VAL A 141 -14.80 -13.73 2.45
CA VAL A 141 -16.04 -12.97 2.29
C VAL A 141 -16.20 -12.49 0.86
N SER A 142 -17.44 -12.15 0.50
CA SER A 142 -17.72 -11.36 -0.70
C SER A 142 -18.19 -9.98 -0.28
N GLY A 143 -17.61 -8.95 -0.90
CA GLY A 143 -17.90 -7.59 -0.52
C GLY A 143 -17.28 -6.56 -1.45
N ARG A 144 -17.24 -5.32 -0.98
CA ARG A 144 -16.75 -4.18 -1.74
C ARG A 144 -16.23 -3.10 -0.83
N CYS A 145 -15.11 -2.51 -1.23
CA CYS A 145 -14.68 -1.20 -0.75
C CYS A 145 -14.81 -0.18 -1.88
N SER A 146 -15.10 1.07 -1.53
CA SER A 146 -15.19 2.19 -2.46
C SER A 146 -14.71 3.48 -1.81
N ILE A 147 -14.17 4.38 -2.62
CA ILE A 147 -13.86 5.75 -2.20
C ILE A 147 -14.59 6.69 -3.15
N GLU A 148 -15.43 7.55 -2.59
CA GLU A 148 -16.22 8.53 -3.32
C GLU A 148 -16.35 9.79 -2.45
N GLU A 149 -16.09 10.96 -3.01
CA GLU A 149 -16.13 12.24 -2.29
C GLU A 149 -15.30 12.23 -0.99
N SER A 150 -14.10 11.63 -1.03
CA SER A 150 -13.25 11.42 0.15
C SER A 150 -13.87 10.61 1.29
N ILE A 151 -14.93 9.86 1.01
CA ILE A 151 -15.50 8.89 1.94
C ILE A 151 -15.13 7.48 1.49
N LEU A 152 -14.34 6.80 2.31
CA LEU A 152 -14.09 5.38 2.20
C LEU A 152 -15.25 4.61 2.81
N ARG A 153 -15.80 3.65 2.07
CA ARG A 153 -16.82 2.71 2.56
C ARG A 153 -16.39 1.29 2.24
N CYS A 154 -16.49 0.40 3.21
CA CYS A 154 -16.25 -1.03 3.02
C CYS A 154 -17.42 -1.82 3.59
N GLN A 155 -17.83 -2.87 2.87
CA GLN A 155 -18.83 -3.81 3.35
C GLN A 155 -18.53 -5.21 2.85
N ALA A 156 -18.82 -6.22 3.68
CA ALA A 156 -18.65 -7.61 3.33
C ALA A 156 -19.72 -8.47 3.99
N GLN A 157 -20.17 -9.51 3.28
CA GLN A 157 -21.11 -10.49 3.80
C GLN A 157 -20.35 -11.67 4.40
N LEU A 158 -20.70 -12.04 5.64
CA LEU A 158 -20.12 -13.20 6.31
C LEU A 158 -20.72 -14.52 5.77
N PRO A 159 -19.96 -15.62 5.77
CA PRO A 159 -20.46 -16.94 5.34
C PRO A 159 -21.72 -17.40 6.10
N GLU A 160 -21.74 -17.19 7.42
CA GLU A 160 -22.84 -17.50 8.33
C GLU A 160 -24.03 -16.53 8.23
N GLY A 161 -23.93 -15.51 7.36
CA GLY A 161 -24.90 -14.44 7.25
C GLY A 161 -24.56 -13.22 8.11
N GLY A 162 -25.26 -12.12 7.86
CA GLY A 162 -24.90 -10.82 8.42
C GLY A 162 -23.84 -10.09 7.58
N TRP A 163 -23.47 -8.90 8.04
CA TRP A 163 -22.65 -7.97 7.28
C TRP A 163 -21.63 -7.29 8.17
N LEU A 164 -20.40 -7.17 7.71
CA LEU A 164 -19.40 -6.24 8.24
C LEU A 164 -19.49 -4.94 7.45
N ARG A 165 -19.40 -3.79 8.12
CA ARG A 165 -19.40 -2.47 7.47
C ARG A 165 -18.43 -1.53 8.15
N ALA A 166 -17.82 -0.64 7.39
CA ALA A 166 -17.12 0.51 7.92
C ALA A 166 -17.17 1.68 6.95
N SER A 167 -17.17 2.89 7.49
CA SER A 167 -17.04 4.11 6.71
C SER A 167 -16.13 5.11 7.41
N ALA A 168 -15.41 5.90 6.64
CA ALA A 168 -14.61 7.00 7.16
C ALA A 168 -14.37 8.11 6.15
N ALA A 169 -14.27 9.35 6.62
CA ALA A 169 -13.67 10.44 5.86
C ALA A 169 -12.14 10.29 5.81
N LEU A 170 -11.54 10.41 4.63
CA LEU A 170 -10.10 10.29 4.37
C LEU A 170 -9.34 11.62 4.33
#